data_AF-A0A2V2SIJ2-F1
#
_entry.id   AF-A0A2V2SIJ2-F1
#
_cell.length_a   1.000
_cell.length_b   1.000
_cell.length_c   1.000
_cell.angle_alpha   90.00
_cell.angle_beta   90.00
_cell.angle_gamma   90.00
#
_symmetry.space_group_name_H-M   'P 1'
#
loop_
_entity.id
_entity.type
_entity.pdbx_description
1 polymer ?
#
loop_
_entity_poly.entity_id
_entity_poly.type
_entity_poly.pdbx_seq_one_letter_code
_entity_poly.pdbx_strand_id
1 'polypeptide(L)'
;MCSAVAVSIGFFFRNHYFILLLPVMALLVGIGVSRSIHVLLYDHTIELVLAVPVLILFVAGVGATLIGNGGFWFGSSPGKVVDDIYGSTIFSEAARAAEYLRLHTPENARVAVLGSEPEIYFYSRRQAGTGYLYAYPLVESQPYARKMQDEMISEIERSRPDYVLYVDDVLSWMPEPRCDRRIFDWWRSYGAANFELVSALPITGTKEAEIPINPSTPFGNNILILTRKK
;
A
#
# COMPACT_ATOMS: atom_id res chain seq x y z
N MET A 1 2.52 -3.66 -29.76
CA MET A 1 3.98 -3.82 -29.62
C MET A 1 4.52 -3.12 -28.38
N CYS A 2 4.23 -1.83 -28.15
CA CYS A 2 4.72 -1.09 -26.97
C CYS A 2 4.32 -1.70 -25.62
N SER A 3 3.06 -2.13 -25.43
CA SER A 3 2.63 -2.79 -24.17
C SER A 3 3.37 -4.10 -23.88
N ALA A 4 3.63 -4.92 -24.90
CA ALA A 4 4.36 -6.18 -24.73
C ALA A 4 5.84 -5.95 -24.38
N VAL A 5 6.46 -4.95 -25.01
CA VAL A 5 7.82 -4.52 -24.67
C VAL A 5 7.87 -3.97 -23.24
N ALA A 6 6.88 -3.16 -22.84
CA ALA A 6 6.82 -2.60 -21.49
C ALA A 6 6.70 -3.67 -20.39
N VAL A 7 5.91 -4.73 -20.62
CA VAL A 7 5.82 -5.87 -19.68
C VAL A 7 7.11 -6.69 -19.62
N SER A 8 7.89 -6.71 -20.71
CA SER A 8 9.04 -7.61 -20.86
C SER A 8 10.40 -6.95 -20.57
N ILE A 9 10.45 -5.63 -20.37
CA ILE A 9 11.70 -4.86 -20.39
C ILE A 9 12.72 -5.28 -19.32
N GLY A 10 12.25 -5.74 -18.16
CA GLY A 10 13.09 -6.19 -17.06
C GLY A 10 13.28 -7.71 -16.99
N PHE A 11 12.65 -8.49 -17.89
CA PHE A 11 12.56 -9.96 -17.83
C PHE A 11 12.18 -10.53 -16.45
N PHE A 12 11.52 -9.71 -15.63
CA PHE A 12 11.03 -10.05 -14.31
C PHE A 12 9.54 -9.79 -14.32
N PHE A 13 8.71 -10.83 -14.14
CA PHE A 13 7.26 -10.71 -14.32
C PHE A 13 6.56 -10.63 -12.97
N ARG A 14 6.06 -9.44 -12.64
CA ARG A 14 5.20 -9.21 -11.47
C ARG A 14 3.76 -9.02 -11.93
N ASN A 15 2.80 -9.45 -11.11
CA ASN A 15 1.36 -9.36 -11.43
C ASN A 15 0.93 -7.96 -11.88
N HIS A 16 1.45 -6.90 -11.25
CA HIS A 16 1.10 -5.52 -11.58
C HIS A 16 1.67 -5.02 -12.92
N TYR A 17 2.66 -5.70 -13.53
CA TYR A 17 3.15 -5.30 -14.86
C TYR A 17 2.13 -5.59 -15.97
N PHE A 18 1.27 -6.59 -15.78
CA PHE A 18 0.25 -6.96 -16.76
C PHE A 18 -0.86 -5.92 -16.91
N ILE A 19 -0.96 -4.95 -16.00
CA ILE A 19 -1.85 -3.78 -16.14
C ILE A 19 -1.57 -3.05 -17.46
N LEU A 20 -0.31 -3.01 -17.91
CA LEU A 20 0.09 -2.36 -19.16
C LEU A 20 -0.43 -3.06 -20.43
N LEU A 21 -0.86 -4.33 -20.32
CA LEU A 21 -1.50 -5.05 -21.42
C LEU A 21 -3.00 -4.75 -21.53
N LEU A 22 -3.65 -4.31 -20.45
CA LEU A 22 -5.11 -4.17 -20.40
C LEU A 22 -5.68 -3.29 -21.51
N PRO A 23 -5.10 -2.11 -21.86
CA PRO A 23 -5.66 -1.27 -22.92
C PRO A 23 -5.63 -1.96 -24.29
N VAL A 24 -4.55 -2.67 -24.63
CA VAL A 24 -4.43 -3.38 -25.91
C VAL A 24 -5.40 -4.56 -25.96
N MET A 25 -5.51 -5.31 -24.87
CA MET A 25 -6.47 -6.41 -24.78
C MET A 25 -7.92 -5.91 -24.91
N ALA A 26 -8.26 -4.80 -24.26
CA ALA A 26 -9.58 -4.18 -24.38
C ALA A 26 -9.91 -3.77 -25.82
N LEU A 27 -8.95 -3.17 -26.54
CA LEU A 27 -9.13 -2.80 -27.95
C LEU A 27 -9.33 -4.03 -28.84
N LEU A 28 -8.52 -5.08 -28.67
CA LEU A 28 -8.65 -6.31 -29.45
C LEU A 28 -9.99 -7.01 -29.19
N VAL A 29 -10.44 -7.05 -27.93
CA VAL A 29 -11.77 -7.54 -27.57
C VAL A 29 -12.85 -6.69 -28.24
N GLY A 30 -12.74 -5.36 -28.20
CA GLY A 30 -13.67 -4.45 -28.86
C GLY A 30 -13.77 -4.68 -30.37
N ILE A 31 -12.64 -4.89 -31.06
CA ILE A 31 -12.60 -5.22 -32.50
C ILE A 31 -13.30 -6.56 -32.75
N GLY A 32 -12.99 -7.59 -31.97
CA GLY A 32 -13.59 -8.91 -32.11
C GLY A 32 -15.12 -8.89 -31.92
N VAL A 33 -15.58 -8.19 -30.88
CA VAL A 33 -17.02 -8.00 -30.60
C VAL A 33 -17.69 -7.21 -31.72
N SER A 34 -17.09 -6.10 -32.15
CA SER A 34 -17.63 -5.25 -33.24
C SER A 34 -17.79 -6.04 -34.54
N ARG A 35 -16.77 -6.81 -34.95
CA ARG A 35 -16.87 -7.69 -36.13
C ARG A 35 -17.95 -8.74 -35.96
N SER A 36 -18.04 -9.36 -34.77
CA SER A 36 -19.03 -10.40 -34.48
C SER A 36 -20.47 -9.86 -34.57
N ILE A 37 -20.71 -8.63 -34.09
CA ILE A 37 -22.00 -7.95 -34.24
C ILE A 37 -22.31 -7.69 -35.73
N HIS A 38 -21.35 -7.19 -36.50
CA HIS A 38 -21.55 -6.92 -37.93
C HIS A 38 -21.94 -8.20 -38.71
N VAL A 39 -21.20 -9.30 -38.48
CA VAL A 39 -21.48 -10.58 -39.13
C VAL A 39 -22.87 -11.11 -38.76
N LEU A 40 -23.26 -10.96 -37.49
CA LEU A 40 -24.57 -11.40 -36.99
C LEU A 40 -25.74 -10.61 -37.59
N LEU A 41 -25.57 -9.31 -37.82
CA LEU A 41 -26.64 -8.41 -38.26
C LEU A 41 -26.74 -8.24 -39.78
N TYR A 42 -25.64 -8.41 -40.53
CA TYR A 42 -25.59 -8.01 -41.95
C TYR A 42 -25.06 -9.08 -42.90
N ASP A 43 -24.00 -9.81 -42.55
CA ASP A 43 -23.26 -10.63 -43.54
C ASP A 43 -23.67 -12.11 -43.56
N HIS A 44 -24.12 -12.68 -42.43
CA HIS A 44 -24.51 -14.10 -42.28
C HIS A 44 -23.56 -15.13 -42.95
N THR A 45 -22.26 -14.86 -42.94
CA THR A 45 -21.22 -15.74 -43.54
C THR A 45 -20.84 -16.90 -42.62
N ILE A 46 -19.93 -17.78 -43.05
CA ILE A 46 -19.37 -18.87 -42.23
C ILE A 46 -18.69 -18.37 -40.93
N GLU A 47 -18.29 -17.09 -40.88
CA GLU A 47 -17.77 -16.44 -39.66
C GLU A 47 -18.79 -16.43 -38.52
N LEU A 48 -20.09 -16.60 -38.81
CA LEU A 48 -21.16 -16.62 -37.81
C LEU A 48 -20.94 -17.72 -36.75
N VAL A 49 -20.32 -18.84 -37.15
CA VAL A 49 -19.96 -19.96 -36.25
C VAL A 49 -19.00 -19.49 -35.14
N LEU A 50 -18.14 -18.51 -35.42
CA LEU A 50 -17.22 -17.92 -34.45
C LEU A 50 -17.80 -16.67 -33.77
N ALA A 51 -18.59 -15.87 -34.50
CA ALA A 51 -19.18 -14.64 -33.98
C ALA A 51 -20.09 -14.90 -32.77
N VAL A 52 -20.93 -15.94 -32.84
CA VAL A 52 -21.88 -16.25 -31.75
C VAL A 52 -21.17 -16.63 -30.44
N PRO A 53 -20.21 -17.58 -30.41
CA PRO A 53 -19.42 -17.86 -29.21
C PRO A 53 -18.67 -16.64 -28.67
N VAL A 54 -18.10 -15.78 -29.53
CA VAL A 54 -17.39 -14.57 -29.09
C VAL A 54 -18.33 -13.63 -28.33
N LEU A 55 -19.54 -13.42 -28.84
CA LEU A 55 -20.54 -12.57 -28.17
C LEU A 55 -21.03 -13.18 -26.87
N ILE A 56 -21.28 -14.49 -26.84
CA ILE A 56 -21.67 -15.21 -25.62
C ILE A 56 -20.59 -15.07 -24.55
N LEU A 57 -19.32 -15.33 -24.92
CA LEU A 57 -18.19 -15.21 -23.99
C LEU A 57 -17.99 -13.78 -23.51
N PHE A 58 -18.19 -12.78 -24.38
CA PHE A 58 -18.11 -11.38 -23.99
C PHE A 58 -19.19 -11.03 -22.95
N VAL A 59 -20.45 -11.36 -23.23
CA VAL A 59 -21.57 -11.10 -22.29
C VAL A 59 -21.37 -11.86 -20.99
N ALA A 60 -20.98 -13.14 -21.05
CA ALA A 60 -20.69 -13.95 -19.88
C ALA A 60 -19.52 -13.37 -19.07
N GLY A 61 -18.46 -12.90 -19.72
CA GLY A 61 -17.30 -12.28 -19.08
C GLY A 61 -17.65 -10.96 -18.40
N VAL A 62 -18.42 -10.08 -19.06
CA VAL A 62 -18.94 -8.84 -18.45
C VAL A 62 -19.84 -9.16 -17.27
N GLY A 63 -20.77 -10.10 -17.43
CA GLY A 63 -21.67 -10.55 -16.37
C GLY A 63 -20.92 -11.10 -15.16
N ALA A 64 -19.98 -12.03 -15.37
CA ALA A 64 -19.14 -12.59 -14.32
C ALA A 64 -18.32 -11.52 -13.60
N THR A 65 -17.79 -10.54 -14.35
CA THR A 65 -17.01 -9.43 -13.79
C THR A 65 -17.87 -8.53 -12.89
N LEU A 66 -19.08 -8.17 -13.33
CA LEU A 66 -20.02 -7.36 -12.55
C LEU A 66 -20.55 -8.12 -11.33
N ILE A 67 -20.84 -9.41 -11.45
CA ILE A 67 -21.30 -10.23 -10.32
C ILE A 67 -20.18 -10.40 -9.30
N GLY A 68 -18.94 -10.67 -9.74
CA GLY A 68 -17.81 -10.90 -8.86
C GLY A 68 -17.27 -9.64 -8.17
N ASN A 69 -17.29 -8.49 -8.87
CA ASN A 69 -16.62 -7.27 -8.39
C ASN A 69 -17.59 -6.08 -8.18
N GLY A 70 -18.84 -6.17 -8.61
CA GLY A 70 -19.76 -5.01 -8.60
C GLY A 70 -20.06 -4.48 -7.21
N GLY A 71 -20.21 -5.35 -6.19
CA GLY A 71 -20.37 -4.91 -4.80
C GLY A 71 -19.16 -4.14 -4.27
N PHE A 72 -17.96 -4.52 -4.73
CA PHE A 72 -16.71 -3.86 -4.39
C PHE A 72 -16.56 -2.51 -5.13
N TRP A 73 -16.90 -2.43 -6.42
CA TRP A 73 -16.78 -1.20 -7.22
C TRP A 73 -17.88 -0.17 -6.96
N PHE A 74 -19.10 -0.60 -6.66
CA PHE A 74 -20.27 0.28 -6.63
C PHE A 74 -20.96 0.36 -5.26
N GLY A 75 -20.72 -0.59 -4.35
CA GLY A 75 -21.48 -0.71 -3.10
C GLY A 75 -20.68 -0.52 -1.81
N SER A 76 -19.34 -0.58 -1.86
CA SER A 76 -18.49 -0.58 -0.67
C SER A 76 -17.88 0.80 -0.40
N SER A 77 -17.69 1.15 0.87
CA SER A 77 -16.99 2.39 1.22
C SER A 77 -15.49 2.28 0.89
N PRO A 78 -14.80 3.39 0.58
CA PRO A 78 -13.37 3.35 0.26
C PRO A 78 -12.50 2.68 1.33
N GLY A 79 -12.77 2.90 2.61
CA GLY A 79 -12.04 2.26 3.71
C GLY A 79 -12.21 0.73 3.70
N LYS A 80 -13.46 0.26 3.56
CA LYS A 80 -13.73 -1.18 3.47
C LYS A 80 -13.07 -1.84 2.25
N VAL A 81 -13.10 -1.15 1.10
CA VAL A 81 -12.43 -1.58 -0.14
C VAL A 81 -10.92 -1.77 0.09
N VAL A 82 -10.28 -0.82 0.76
CA VAL A 82 -8.84 -0.90 1.07
C VAL A 82 -8.56 -2.05 2.05
N ASP A 83 -9.33 -2.16 3.13
CA ASP A 83 -9.16 -3.23 4.12
C ASP A 83 -9.33 -4.62 3.48
N ASP A 84 -10.31 -4.77 2.57
CA ASP A 84 -10.57 -6.03 1.87
C ASP A 84 -9.47 -6.36 0.82
N ILE A 85 -8.92 -5.36 0.11
CA ILE A 85 -7.78 -5.56 -0.82
C ILE A 85 -6.55 -6.05 -0.08
N TYR A 86 -6.17 -5.32 0.97
CA TYR A 86 -4.91 -5.54 1.67
C TYR A 86 -5.03 -6.59 2.80
N GLY A 87 -6.26 -6.99 3.14
CA GLY A 87 -6.52 -7.93 4.22
C GLY A 87 -6.09 -7.42 5.59
N SER A 88 -5.97 -6.09 5.74
CA SER A 88 -5.47 -5.40 6.92
C SER A 88 -6.09 -4.01 7.03
N THR A 89 -6.40 -3.58 8.26
CA THR A 89 -6.93 -2.24 8.55
C THR A 89 -5.85 -1.16 8.64
N ILE A 90 -4.57 -1.50 8.40
CA ILE A 90 -3.43 -0.57 8.58
C ILE A 90 -3.64 0.78 7.89
N PHE A 91 -4.14 0.78 6.65
CA PHE A 91 -4.37 2.00 5.88
C PHE A 91 -5.56 2.82 6.41
N SER A 92 -6.63 2.15 6.82
CA SER A 92 -7.78 2.80 7.46
C SER A 92 -7.39 3.41 8.81
N GLU A 93 -6.58 2.70 9.60
CA GLU A 93 -6.03 3.22 10.87
C GLU A 93 -5.02 4.34 10.64
N ALA A 94 -4.21 4.29 9.58
CA ALA A 94 -3.31 5.38 9.21
C ALA A 94 -4.09 6.66 8.85
N ALA A 95 -5.21 6.53 8.13
CA ALA A 95 -6.09 7.66 7.84
C ALA A 95 -6.70 8.26 9.11
N ARG A 96 -7.12 7.42 10.07
CA ARG A 96 -7.62 7.85 11.39
C ARG A 96 -6.54 8.55 12.21
N ALA A 97 -5.31 8.02 12.21
CA ALA A 97 -4.17 8.64 12.87
C ALA A 97 -3.86 10.02 12.27
N ALA A 98 -3.91 10.12 10.95
CA ALA A 98 -3.70 11.38 10.24
C ALA A 98 -4.78 12.43 10.56
N GLU A 99 -6.03 12.02 10.64
CA GLU A 99 -7.13 12.89 11.10
C GLU A 99 -6.91 13.36 12.54
N TYR A 100 -6.50 12.47 13.44
CA TYR A 100 -6.15 12.84 14.80
C TYR A 100 -5.09 13.94 14.83
N LEU A 101 -3.97 13.77 14.11
CA LEU A 101 -2.92 14.80 14.04
C LEU A 101 -3.46 16.11 13.50
N ARG A 102 -4.27 16.07 12.43
CA ARG A 102 -4.86 17.25 11.80
C ARG A 102 -5.70 18.08 12.79
N LEU A 103 -6.42 17.41 13.69
CA LEU A 103 -7.29 18.05 14.69
C LEU A 103 -6.53 18.51 15.95
N HIS A 104 -5.35 17.95 16.24
CA HIS A 104 -4.64 18.17 17.51
C HIS A 104 -3.29 18.89 17.36
N THR A 105 -2.91 19.31 16.16
CA THR A 105 -1.65 20.01 15.90
C THR A 105 -1.86 21.22 14.99
N PRO A 106 -1.05 22.28 15.10
CA PRO A 106 -1.11 23.40 14.16
C PRO A 106 -0.65 22.97 12.76
N GLU A 107 -1.05 23.71 11.72
CA GLU A 107 -0.76 23.36 10.31
C GLU A 107 0.74 23.27 9.99
N ASN A 108 1.58 24.02 10.71
CA ASN A 108 3.03 24.01 10.57
C ASN A 108 3.74 23.01 11.49
N ALA A 109 3.00 22.17 12.24
CA ALA A 109 3.59 21.16 13.11
C ALA A 109 4.41 20.16 12.29
N ARG A 110 5.49 19.67 12.93
CA ARG A 110 6.31 18.60 12.39
C ARG A 110 5.97 17.30 13.09
N VAL A 111 5.76 16.25 12.29
CA VAL A 111 5.48 14.90 12.78
C VAL A 111 6.46 13.91 12.16
N ALA A 112 6.81 12.84 12.86
CA ALA A 112 7.61 11.75 12.30
C ALA A 112 6.80 10.46 12.29
N VAL A 113 6.82 9.74 11.17
CA VAL A 113 6.26 8.40 11.06
C VAL A 113 7.43 7.43 11.07
N LEU A 114 7.44 6.53 12.05
CA LEU A 114 8.37 5.41 12.15
C LEU A 114 7.63 4.17 11.64
N GLY A 115 7.77 3.93 10.34
CA GLY A 115 7.03 2.92 9.58
C GLY A 115 7.06 3.23 8.08
N SER A 116 6.21 2.56 7.30
CA SER A 116 6.06 2.73 5.86
C SER A 116 4.69 3.32 5.46
N GLU A 117 4.13 4.19 6.30
CA GLU A 117 2.81 4.82 6.13
C GLU A 117 2.93 6.34 5.83
N PRO A 118 3.54 6.73 4.69
CA PRO A 118 3.70 8.14 4.33
C PRO A 118 2.38 8.85 4.04
N GLU A 119 1.29 8.10 3.76
CA GLU A 119 -0.05 8.65 3.58
C GLU A 119 -0.54 9.43 4.79
N ILE A 120 0.01 9.16 5.98
CA ILE A 120 -0.27 9.94 7.19
C ILE A 120 0.10 11.41 6.98
N TYR A 121 1.24 11.70 6.34
CA TYR A 121 1.63 13.08 6.02
C TYR A 121 0.66 13.75 5.07
N PHE A 122 0.22 13.01 4.06
CA PHE A 122 -0.72 13.51 3.05
C PHE A 122 -2.08 13.85 3.66
N TYR A 123 -2.67 12.92 4.41
CA TYR A 123 -3.99 13.11 5.01
C TYR A 123 -3.99 14.10 6.17
N SER A 124 -2.92 14.12 6.99
CA SER A 124 -2.81 15.06 8.11
C SER A 124 -2.47 16.47 7.67
N ARG A 125 -1.84 16.62 6.48
CA ARG A 125 -1.24 17.86 5.99
C ARG A 125 -0.23 18.42 7.00
N ARG A 126 0.69 17.57 7.47
CA ARG A 126 1.77 17.95 8.39
C ARG A 126 3.13 17.72 7.77
N GLN A 127 4.08 18.56 8.15
CA GLN A 127 5.44 18.47 7.63
C GLN A 127 6.13 17.25 8.23
N ALA A 128 6.85 16.51 7.40
CA ALA A 128 7.67 15.41 7.86
C ALA A 128 8.89 15.90 8.65
N GLY A 129 9.16 15.26 9.78
CA GLY A 129 10.35 15.46 10.61
C GLY A 129 11.62 14.81 10.06
N THR A 130 11.51 14.04 8.98
CA THR A 130 12.60 13.32 8.30
C THR A 130 12.31 13.21 6.80
N GLY A 131 13.36 13.07 5.98
CA GLY A 131 13.25 12.76 4.56
C GLY A 131 12.94 11.29 4.25
N TYR A 132 12.97 10.41 5.26
CA TYR A 132 12.67 8.99 5.11
C TYR A 132 11.17 8.74 5.24
N LEU A 133 10.53 8.41 4.12
CA LEU A 133 9.07 8.19 4.01
C LEU A 133 8.65 6.72 4.08
N TYR A 134 9.62 5.80 4.07
CA TYR A 134 9.39 4.36 4.11
C TYR A 134 10.55 3.66 4.83
N ALA A 135 10.23 2.62 5.59
CA ALA A 135 11.16 1.96 6.50
C ALA A 135 11.93 0.80 5.88
N TYR A 136 11.47 0.21 4.75
CA TYR A 136 12.10 -0.99 4.18
C TYR A 136 13.62 -0.86 3.94
N PRO A 137 14.13 0.20 3.27
CA PRO A 137 15.57 0.31 3.02
C PRO A 137 16.41 0.43 4.30
N LEU A 138 15.79 0.82 5.42
CA LEU A 138 16.45 0.91 6.73
C LEU A 138 16.72 -0.48 7.31
N VAL A 139 15.93 -1.49 6.95
CA VAL A 139 15.94 -2.82 7.59
C VAL A 139 16.12 -3.97 6.59
N GLU A 140 16.46 -3.68 5.35
CA GLU A 140 17.03 -4.63 4.38
C GLU A 140 18.51 -4.92 4.69
N SER A 141 19.03 -6.09 4.31
CA SER A 141 20.46 -6.41 4.42
C SER A 141 21.27 -5.73 3.32
N GLN A 142 21.42 -4.40 3.42
CA GLN A 142 22.11 -3.58 2.43
C GLN A 142 23.17 -2.66 3.05
N PRO A 143 24.27 -2.31 2.33
CA PRO A 143 25.45 -1.65 2.92
C PRO A 143 25.22 -0.25 3.50
N TYR A 144 24.17 0.45 3.05
CA TYR A 144 23.80 1.79 3.49
C TYR A 144 22.75 1.80 4.59
N ALA A 145 22.22 0.64 5.03
CA ALA A 145 21.10 0.58 5.97
C ALA A 145 21.42 1.32 7.26
N ARG A 146 22.60 1.05 7.81
CA ARG A 146 23.10 1.75 9.00
C ARG A 146 23.22 3.25 8.80
N LYS A 147 23.82 3.69 7.70
CA LYS A 147 23.96 5.13 7.39
C LYS A 147 22.57 5.80 7.30
N MET A 148 21.62 5.16 6.63
CA MET A 148 20.25 5.67 6.49
C MET A 148 19.52 5.73 7.83
N GLN A 149 19.69 4.72 8.69
CA GLN A 149 19.17 4.75 10.07
C GLN A 149 19.76 5.92 10.86
N ASP A 150 21.09 6.11 10.82
CA ASP A 150 21.76 7.20 11.52
C ASP A 150 21.32 8.59 11.04
N GLU A 151 21.07 8.74 9.73
CA GLU A 151 20.53 9.96 9.13
C GLU A 151 19.09 10.23 9.59
N MET A 152 18.19 9.24 9.49
CA MET A 152 16.80 9.36 9.95
C MET A 152 16.74 9.73 11.44
N ILE A 153 17.54 9.05 12.28
CA ILE A 153 17.67 9.35 13.71
C ILE A 153 18.07 10.81 13.92
N SER A 154 19.15 11.24 13.27
CA SER A 154 19.68 12.60 13.40
C SER A 154 18.69 13.67 12.92
N GLU A 155 17.90 13.37 11.89
CA GLU A 155 16.84 14.24 11.39
C GLU A 155 15.68 14.38 12.38
N ILE A 156 15.22 13.28 12.97
CA ILE A 156 14.14 13.29 13.96
C ILE A 156 14.59 14.02 15.23
N GLU A 157 15.81 13.76 15.70
CA GLU A 157 16.36 14.44 16.86
C GLU A 157 16.50 15.95 16.64
N ARG A 158 16.94 16.36 15.45
CA ARG A 158 17.11 17.77 15.07
C ARG A 158 15.78 18.47 14.82
N SER A 159 14.85 17.83 14.15
CA SER A 159 13.54 18.41 13.82
C SER A 159 12.62 18.51 15.03
N ARG A 160 12.91 17.72 16.08
CA ARG A 160 12.17 17.69 17.35
C ARG A 160 10.65 17.68 17.11
N PRO A 161 10.10 16.67 16.42
CA PRO A 161 8.68 16.66 16.08
C PRO A 161 7.81 16.70 17.33
N ASP A 162 6.66 17.34 17.22
CA ASP A 162 5.65 17.44 18.28
C ASP A 162 5.00 16.08 18.52
N TYR A 163 4.81 15.31 17.44
CA TYR A 163 4.25 13.97 17.46
C TYR A 163 5.12 12.98 16.70
N VAL A 164 5.17 11.75 17.20
CA VAL A 164 5.70 10.59 16.49
C VAL A 164 4.60 9.55 16.38
N LEU A 165 4.45 8.98 15.19
CA LEU A 165 3.61 7.82 14.94
C LEU A 165 4.53 6.63 14.76
N TYR A 166 4.51 5.72 15.73
CA TYR A 166 5.26 4.48 15.63
C TYR A 166 4.31 3.38 15.17
N VAL A 167 4.55 2.85 13.98
CA VAL A 167 3.74 1.77 13.43
C VAL A 167 4.35 0.46 13.91
N ASP A 168 3.74 -0.07 14.98
CA ASP A 168 4.11 -1.31 15.64
C ASP A 168 3.49 -2.50 14.91
N ASP A 169 3.82 -2.65 13.63
CA ASP A 169 3.36 -3.72 12.76
C ASP A 169 4.52 -4.25 11.91
N VAL A 170 4.64 -5.57 11.81
CA VAL A 170 5.80 -6.16 11.17
C VAL A 170 5.83 -5.95 9.66
N LEU A 171 4.68 -5.74 9.00
CA LEU A 171 4.58 -5.47 7.56
C LEU A 171 4.94 -4.02 7.22
N SER A 172 4.84 -3.12 8.19
CA SER A 172 5.32 -1.74 8.06
C SER A 172 6.84 -1.67 7.94
N TRP A 173 7.56 -2.62 8.56
CA TRP A 173 9.02 -2.64 8.59
C TRP A 173 9.63 -3.74 7.72
N MET A 174 9.05 -4.94 7.69
CA MET A 174 9.60 -6.15 7.05
C MET A 174 11.10 -6.37 7.31
N PRO A 175 11.55 -6.41 8.58
CA PRO A 175 12.96 -6.47 8.89
C PRO A 175 13.57 -7.81 8.44
N GLU A 176 14.65 -7.75 7.66
CA GLU A 176 15.39 -8.95 7.31
C GLU A 176 16.10 -9.55 8.54
N PRO A 177 16.35 -10.88 8.59
CA PRO A 177 16.92 -11.53 9.77
C PRO A 177 18.25 -10.95 10.26
N ARG A 178 19.06 -10.34 9.38
CA ARG A 178 20.38 -9.76 9.68
C ARG A 178 20.41 -8.23 9.60
N CYS A 179 19.25 -7.58 9.60
CA CYS A 179 19.18 -6.13 9.56
C CYS A 179 19.88 -5.48 10.77
N ASP A 180 20.47 -4.31 10.56
CA ASP A 180 20.97 -3.47 11.66
C ASP A 180 19.77 -3.05 12.53
N ARG A 181 19.89 -3.19 13.85
CA ARG A 181 18.81 -2.94 14.81
C ARG A 181 18.82 -1.54 15.42
N ARG A 182 19.78 -0.68 15.04
CA ARG A 182 19.98 0.61 15.70
C ARG A 182 18.74 1.49 15.75
N ILE A 183 17.95 1.58 14.69
CA ILE A 183 16.73 2.39 14.70
C ILE A 183 15.73 1.93 15.77
N PHE A 184 15.60 0.61 15.98
CA PHE A 184 14.72 0.05 17.01
C PHE A 184 15.28 0.28 18.43
N ASP A 185 16.59 0.06 18.62
CA ASP A 185 17.25 0.26 19.91
C ASP A 185 17.27 1.74 20.32
N TRP A 186 17.50 2.63 19.36
CA TRP A 186 17.37 4.06 19.53
C TRP A 186 15.95 4.44 19.89
N TRP A 187 14.93 3.97 19.15
CA TRP A 187 13.55 4.34 19.43
C TRP A 187 13.09 3.89 20.82
N ARG A 188 13.50 2.68 21.26
CA ARG A 188 13.19 2.17 22.61
C ARG A 188 13.66 3.11 23.71
N SER A 189 14.84 3.71 23.57
CA SER A 189 15.41 4.63 24.56
C SER A 189 14.95 6.07 24.36
N TYR A 190 15.07 6.60 23.14
CA TYR A 190 14.68 7.96 22.78
C TYR A 190 13.18 8.21 22.91
N GLY A 191 12.34 7.29 22.42
CA GLY A 191 10.88 7.36 22.52
C GLY A 191 10.42 7.39 23.97
N ALA A 192 10.90 6.45 24.80
CA ALA A 192 10.55 6.39 26.22
C ALA A 192 10.98 7.65 26.99
N ALA A 193 12.15 8.22 26.67
CA ALA A 193 12.64 9.43 27.33
C ALA A 193 11.87 10.69 26.91
N ASN A 194 11.48 10.82 25.63
CA ASN A 194 11.03 12.09 25.07
C ASN A 194 9.54 12.16 24.74
N PHE A 195 8.83 11.03 24.70
CA PHE A 195 7.43 10.96 24.26
C PHE A 195 6.56 10.18 25.24
N GLU A 196 5.28 10.52 25.24
CA GLU A 196 4.22 9.81 25.96
C GLU A 196 3.14 9.33 24.99
N LEU A 197 2.61 8.14 25.25
CA LEU A 197 1.57 7.54 24.42
C LEU A 197 0.25 8.28 24.62
N VAL A 198 -0.37 8.70 23.52
CA VAL A 198 -1.67 9.38 23.51
C VAL A 198 -2.78 8.43 23.08
N SER A 199 -2.53 7.62 22.06
CA SER A 199 -3.50 6.66 21.54
C SER A 199 -2.78 5.48 20.89
N ALA A 200 -3.41 4.31 20.93
CA ALA A 200 -3.01 3.13 20.17
C ALA A 200 -4.19 2.72 19.30
N LEU A 201 -3.98 2.72 17.98
CA LEU A 201 -4.98 2.33 17.00
C LEU A 201 -4.72 0.88 16.58
N PRO A 202 -5.61 -0.07 16.92
CA PRO A 202 -5.38 -1.48 16.67
C PRO A 202 -5.48 -1.80 15.18
N ILE A 203 -4.47 -2.49 14.66
CA ILE A 203 -4.44 -3.04 13.32
C ILE A 203 -5.02 -4.46 13.37
N THR A 204 -6.00 -4.73 12.53
CA THR A 204 -6.64 -6.04 12.41
C THR A 204 -6.49 -6.56 10.99
N GLY A 205 -6.31 -7.88 10.83
CA GLY A 205 -6.04 -8.49 9.54
C GLY A 205 -5.11 -9.68 9.66
N THR A 206 -5.17 -10.62 8.70
CA THR A 206 -4.46 -11.91 8.76
C THR A 206 -3.81 -12.36 7.44
N LYS A 207 -3.92 -11.61 6.35
CA LYS A 207 -3.13 -11.89 5.13
C LYS A 207 -1.87 -11.02 5.19
N GLU A 208 -0.64 -11.51 5.34
CA GLU A 208 -0.03 -12.77 4.92
C GLU A 208 0.69 -13.48 6.08
N ALA A 209 0.02 -14.43 6.72
CA ALA A 209 0.65 -15.42 7.61
C ALA A 209 1.62 -16.40 6.89
N GLU A 210 2.09 -16.08 5.68
CA GLU A 210 2.98 -16.91 4.86
C GLU A 210 4.41 -16.34 4.71
N ILE A 211 4.69 -15.15 5.24
CA ILE A 211 6.08 -14.69 5.35
C ILE A 211 6.66 -15.31 6.62
N PRO A 212 7.71 -16.16 6.55
CA PRO A 212 8.38 -16.68 7.73
C PRO A 212 9.18 -15.54 8.38
N ILE A 213 8.47 -14.71 9.14
CA ILE A 213 9.06 -13.61 9.89
C ILE A 213 9.54 -14.22 11.20
N ASN A 214 10.87 -14.30 11.39
CA ASN A 214 11.47 -14.70 12.65
C ASN A 214 11.23 -13.57 13.68
N PRO A 215 10.35 -13.74 14.68
CA PRO A 215 9.92 -12.67 15.55
C PRO A 215 10.92 -12.53 16.70
N SER A 216 12.13 -12.06 16.41
CA SER A 216 13.04 -11.64 17.48
C SER A 216 12.56 -10.34 18.15
N THR A 217 11.46 -9.73 17.67
CA THR A 217 10.78 -8.61 18.32
C THR A 217 9.28 -8.76 18.10
N PRO A 218 8.46 -8.97 19.14
CA PRO A 218 7.02 -9.04 18.96
C PRO A 218 6.49 -7.64 18.65
N PHE A 219 5.96 -7.46 17.45
CA PHE A 219 5.17 -6.28 17.09
C PHE A 219 3.76 -6.42 17.70
N GLY A 220 3.20 -5.32 18.17
CA GLY A 220 1.91 -5.29 18.89
C GLY A 220 0.68 -5.14 17.99
N ASN A 221 0.85 -4.95 16.67
CA ASN A 221 -0.18 -4.67 15.67
C ASN A 221 -0.98 -3.40 15.98
N ASN A 222 -0.27 -2.27 16.17
CA ASN A 222 -0.91 -0.97 16.40
C ASN A 222 -0.20 0.17 15.66
N ILE A 223 -0.94 1.23 15.32
CA ILE A 223 -0.36 2.55 15.11
C ILE A 223 -0.38 3.29 16.44
N LEU A 224 0.79 3.53 17.02
CA LEU A 224 0.96 4.27 18.26
C LEU A 224 1.10 5.76 17.93
N ILE A 225 0.23 6.59 18.51
CA ILE A 225 0.32 8.05 18.42
C ILE A 225 0.96 8.55 19.71
N LEU A 226 2.15 9.14 19.61
CA LEU A 226 2.89 9.65 20.75
C LEU A 226 3.10 11.16 20.63
N THR A 227 2.93 11.87 21.74
CA THR A 227 3.21 13.31 21.83
C THR A 227 4.49 13.55 22.63
N ARG A 228 5.20 14.63 22.31
CA ARG A 228 6.43 15.00 23.01
C ARG A 228 6.11 15.41 24.45
N LYS A 229 6.86 14.87 25.41
CA LYS A 229 6.79 15.26 26.82
C LYS A 229 7.18 16.73 26.99
N LYS A 230 6.48 17.42 27.88
CA LYS A 230 6.78 18.80 28.28
C LYS A 230 7.99 18.88 29.20
#